data_AF-A0A7X5DB94-F1
#
_entry.id   AF-A0A7X5DB94-F1
#
_cell.length_a   1.000
_cell.length_b   1.000
_cell.length_c   1.000
_cell.angle_alpha   90.00
_cell.angle_beta   90.00
_cell.angle_gamma   90.00
#
_symmetry.space_group_name_H-M   'P 1'
#
loop_
_entity.id
_entity.type
_entity.pdbx_description
1 polymer ?
#
loop_
_entity_poly.entity_id
_entity_poly.type
_entity_poly.pdbx_seq_one_letter_code
_entity_poly.pdbx_strand_id
1 'polypeptide(L)'
;MERKDPKDMTASELLRHIARTVEDEECASDAITWLRMKAGTEETPNYGAEMANALEAVANKIDAEIEAARRDAVKESKKPMRWFRSAIRQGEDWPEPRDGEKFREYLRRCFILLPRYEDGEPVRFGEDTDKLHEVEKLIFTRSGECCQMQDARGNMQNAFPGQRVKRPGPEMLGADGKPISVGETVYSKNTGSVYTVLKVKPLADLVTVGIYNGIAFDVNHASLTHTPPDARKGGE
;
A
#
# COMPACT_ATOMS: atom_id res chain seq x y z
N MET A 1 -12.21 5.85 -47.00
CA MET A 1 -12.30 5.04 -45.77
C MET A 1 -13.28 3.93 -46.03
N GLU A 2 -12.85 2.68 -46.00
CA GLU A 2 -13.76 1.55 -46.07
C GLU A 2 -14.70 1.60 -44.85
N ARG A 3 -16.01 1.52 -45.09
CA ARG A 3 -17.00 1.43 -44.01
C ARG A 3 -16.81 0.08 -43.32
N LYS A 4 -16.51 0.10 -42.01
CA LYS A 4 -16.48 -1.11 -41.19
C LYS A 4 -17.81 -1.86 -41.32
N ASP A 5 -17.76 -3.18 -41.35
CA ASP A 5 -18.97 -4.00 -41.22
C ASP A 5 -19.62 -3.70 -39.86
N PRO A 6 -20.95 -3.54 -39.79
CA PRO A 6 -21.69 -3.35 -38.53
C PRO A 6 -21.36 -4.35 -37.42
N LYS A 7 -21.04 -5.60 -37.79
CA LYS A 7 -20.65 -6.66 -36.86
C LYS A 7 -19.31 -6.36 -36.16
N ASP A 8 -18.45 -5.55 -36.79
CA ASP A 8 -17.11 -5.19 -36.30
C ASP A 8 -17.05 -3.80 -35.62
N MET A 9 -18.17 -3.08 -35.55
CA MET A 9 -18.25 -1.78 -34.85
C MET A 9 -18.22 -1.98 -33.32
N THR A 10 -17.93 -0.95 -32.53
CA THR A 10 -18.29 -0.92 -31.10
C THR A 10 -19.79 -0.66 -30.91
N ALA A 11 -20.34 -0.86 -29.71
CA ALA A 11 -21.71 -0.53 -29.35
C ALA A 11 -21.97 0.97 -29.57
N SER A 12 -21.02 1.82 -29.16
CA SER A 12 -21.12 3.27 -29.36
C SER A 12 -20.99 3.69 -30.84
N GLU A 13 -20.12 3.06 -31.62
CA GLU A 13 -20.00 3.29 -33.07
C GLU A 13 -21.31 2.88 -33.78
N LEU A 14 -21.89 1.74 -33.40
CA LEU A 14 -23.14 1.21 -33.95
C LEU A 14 -24.29 2.20 -33.72
N LEU A 15 -24.49 2.64 -32.47
CA LEU A 15 -25.55 3.58 -32.10
C LEU A 15 -25.41 4.92 -32.82
N ARG A 16 -24.19 5.47 -32.93
CA ARG A 16 -23.94 6.72 -33.66
C ARG A 16 -24.16 6.58 -35.17
N HIS A 17 -23.85 5.42 -35.74
CA HIS A 17 -24.10 5.15 -37.15
C HIS A 17 -25.59 5.14 -37.45
N ILE A 18 -26.38 4.44 -36.62
CA ILE A 18 -27.84 4.39 -36.75
C ILE A 18 -28.46 5.78 -36.59
N ALA A 19 -28.03 6.56 -35.58
CA ALA A 19 -28.54 7.91 -35.37
C ALA A 19 -28.37 8.81 -36.60
N ARG A 20 -27.20 8.75 -37.25
CA ARG A 20 -26.92 9.53 -38.47
C ARG A 20 -27.75 9.06 -39.66
N THR A 21 -27.91 7.74 -39.82
CA THR A 21 -28.71 7.18 -40.92
C THR A 21 -30.19 7.56 -40.80
N VAL A 22 -30.72 7.64 -39.58
CA VAL A 22 -32.10 8.07 -39.33
C VAL A 22 -32.30 9.57 -39.58
N GLU A 23 -31.27 10.40 -39.41
CA GLU A 23 -31.31 11.83 -39.75
C GLU A 23 -31.31 12.08 -41.27
N ASP A 24 -30.63 11.24 -42.06
CA ASP A 24 -30.44 11.43 -43.50
C ASP A 24 -31.59 10.89 -44.38
N GLU A 25 -32.33 9.88 -43.92
CA GLU A 25 -33.43 9.25 -44.67
C GLU A 25 -34.78 9.69 -44.05
N GLU A 26 -35.57 10.53 -44.75
CA GLU A 26 -36.88 11.10 -44.34
C GLU A 26 -38.01 10.07 -44.06
N CYS A 27 -37.68 8.85 -43.62
CA CYS A 27 -38.61 7.92 -43.01
C CYS A 27 -37.95 7.25 -41.80
N ALA A 28 -38.00 7.94 -40.67
CA ALA A 28 -37.55 7.49 -39.35
C ALA A 28 -38.32 6.27 -38.77
N SER A 29 -38.93 5.43 -39.62
CA SER A 29 -39.74 4.25 -39.27
C SER A 29 -38.92 3.02 -38.90
N ASP A 30 -37.74 3.24 -38.34
CA ASP A 30 -37.50 2.96 -36.93
C ASP A 30 -36.00 2.73 -36.77
N ALA A 31 -35.33 3.56 -35.97
CA ALA A 31 -33.95 3.30 -35.53
C ALA A 31 -33.78 1.85 -35.01
N ILE A 32 -34.87 1.26 -34.52
CA ILE A 32 -35.01 -0.11 -34.04
C ILE A 32 -34.91 -1.15 -35.17
N THR A 33 -35.51 -0.89 -36.34
CA THR A 33 -35.37 -1.75 -37.54
C THR A 33 -33.91 -1.79 -38.02
N TRP A 34 -33.22 -0.65 -37.95
CA TRP A 34 -31.79 -0.58 -38.26
C TRP A 34 -30.92 -1.27 -37.20
N LEU A 35 -31.23 -1.11 -35.91
CA LEU A 35 -30.59 -1.87 -34.83
C LEU A 35 -30.70 -3.38 -35.06
N ARG A 36 -31.88 -3.87 -35.45
CA ARG A 36 -32.13 -5.28 -35.77
C ARG A 36 -31.20 -5.80 -36.87
N MET A 37 -31.19 -5.13 -38.03
CA MET A 37 -30.37 -5.54 -39.18
C MET A 37 -28.87 -5.55 -38.86
N LYS A 38 -28.44 -4.64 -37.99
CA LYS A 38 -27.03 -4.43 -37.67
C LYS A 38 -26.55 -5.27 -36.48
N ALA A 39 -27.47 -5.69 -35.60
CA ALA A 39 -27.22 -6.63 -34.51
C ALA A 39 -27.32 -8.11 -34.93
N GLY A 40 -27.92 -8.40 -36.10
CA GLY A 40 -27.85 -9.73 -36.74
C GLY A 40 -28.89 -10.75 -36.26
N THR A 41 -30.10 -10.32 -35.89
CA THR A 41 -31.19 -11.23 -35.50
C THR A 41 -32.09 -11.59 -36.70
N GLU A 42 -32.31 -12.89 -36.97
CA GLU A 42 -32.83 -13.40 -38.26
C GLU A 42 -34.29 -13.93 -38.29
N GLU A 43 -35.04 -13.99 -37.19
CA GLU A 43 -36.40 -14.56 -37.21
C GLU A 43 -37.53 -13.54 -36.98
N THR A 44 -38.69 -13.74 -37.62
CA THR A 44 -39.89 -12.90 -37.48
C THR A 44 -40.83 -13.40 -36.37
N PRO A 45 -40.92 -12.69 -35.23
CA PRO A 45 -42.19 -12.54 -34.50
C PRO A 45 -42.37 -11.11 -33.92
N ASN A 46 -43.52 -10.84 -33.28
CA ASN A 46 -44.04 -9.50 -32.98
C ASN A 46 -43.05 -8.43 -32.47
N TYR A 47 -43.39 -7.16 -32.76
CA TYR A 47 -42.63 -5.93 -32.50
C TYR A 47 -42.00 -5.83 -31.10
N GLY A 48 -42.63 -6.39 -30.06
CA GLY A 48 -42.11 -6.34 -28.68
C GLY A 48 -40.94 -7.30 -28.40
N ALA A 49 -40.96 -8.52 -28.98
CA ALA A 49 -39.88 -9.47 -28.81
C ALA A 49 -38.61 -9.05 -29.58
N GLU A 50 -38.78 -8.43 -30.77
CA GLU A 50 -37.68 -7.90 -31.56
C GLU A 50 -36.93 -6.75 -30.83
N MET A 51 -37.69 -5.88 -30.15
CA MET A 51 -37.13 -4.79 -29.35
C MET A 51 -36.26 -5.31 -28.20
N ALA A 52 -36.76 -6.30 -27.46
CA ALA A 52 -36.03 -6.89 -26.34
C ALA A 52 -34.70 -7.49 -26.81
N ASN A 53 -34.72 -8.26 -27.90
CA ASN A 53 -33.53 -8.90 -28.44
C ASN A 53 -32.48 -7.89 -28.94
N ALA A 54 -32.90 -6.80 -29.61
CA ALA A 54 -31.98 -5.77 -30.08
C ALA A 54 -31.31 -5.01 -28.92
N LEU A 55 -32.08 -4.69 -27.87
CA LEU A 55 -31.55 -4.06 -26.66
C LEU A 55 -30.59 -4.98 -25.90
N GLU A 56 -30.92 -6.26 -25.80
CA GLU A 56 -30.06 -7.27 -25.19
C GLU A 56 -28.74 -7.46 -25.96
N ALA A 57 -28.79 -7.47 -27.30
CA ALA A 57 -27.59 -7.53 -28.13
C ALA A 57 -26.68 -6.31 -27.94
N VAL A 58 -27.24 -5.10 -27.82
CA VAL A 58 -26.47 -3.89 -27.52
C VAL A 58 -25.89 -3.94 -26.10
N ALA A 59 -26.66 -4.39 -25.11
CA ALA A 59 -26.21 -4.53 -23.73
C ALA A 59 -25.04 -5.53 -23.64
N ASN A 60 -25.18 -6.71 -24.25
CA ASN A 60 -24.11 -7.72 -24.32
C ASN A 60 -22.83 -7.17 -24.97
N LYS A 61 -22.97 -6.27 -25.95
CA LYS A 61 -21.83 -5.63 -26.61
C LYS A 61 -21.16 -4.58 -25.71
N ILE A 62 -21.95 -3.81 -24.96
CA ILE A 62 -21.43 -2.89 -23.92
C ILE A 62 -20.69 -3.69 -22.85
N ASP A 63 -21.26 -4.78 -22.37
CA ASP A 63 -20.63 -5.62 -21.35
C ASP A 63 -19.33 -6.25 -21.88
N ALA A 64 -19.33 -6.73 -23.13
CA ALA A 64 -18.12 -7.23 -23.77
C ALA A 64 -17.03 -6.16 -23.90
N GLU A 65 -17.39 -4.90 -24.21
CA GLU A 65 -16.49 -3.77 -24.26
C GLU A 65 -15.96 -3.37 -22.88
N ILE A 66 -16.82 -3.36 -21.85
CA ILE A 66 -16.41 -3.12 -20.47
C ILE A 66 -15.44 -4.20 -19.99
N GLU A 67 -15.72 -5.48 -20.28
CA GLU A 67 -14.84 -6.58 -19.92
C GLU A 67 -13.53 -6.59 -20.72
N ALA A 68 -13.54 -6.18 -21.99
CA ALA A 68 -12.32 -5.94 -22.76
C ALA A 68 -11.51 -4.79 -22.15
N ALA A 69 -12.14 -3.66 -21.84
CA ALA A 69 -11.50 -2.51 -21.22
C ALA A 69 -10.94 -2.83 -19.83
N ARG A 70 -11.64 -3.63 -19.02
CA ARG A 70 -11.13 -4.14 -17.73
C ARG A 70 -9.93 -5.05 -17.91
N ARG A 71 -9.98 -6.00 -18.85
CA ARG A 71 -8.85 -6.88 -19.16
C ARG A 71 -7.63 -6.09 -19.65
N ASP A 72 -7.85 -5.06 -20.47
CA ASP A 72 -6.78 -4.20 -20.95
C ASP A 72 -6.26 -3.29 -19.84
N ALA A 73 -7.12 -2.75 -18.96
CA ALA A 73 -6.70 -2.03 -17.77
C ALA A 73 -5.85 -2.90 -16.83
N VAL A 74 -6.18 -4.19 -16.67
CA VAL A 74 -5.36 -5.15 -15.90
C VAL A 74 -4.03 -5.46 -16.61
N LYS A 75 -3.99 -5.50 -17.94
CA LYS A 75 -2.72 -5.65 -18.69
C LYS A 75 -1.88 -4.37 -18.66
N GLU A 76 -2.54 -3.22 -18.59
CA GLU A 76 -1.91 -1.89 -18.56
C GLU A 76 -1.42 -1.51 -17.17
N SER A 77 -2.10 -1.93 -16.10
CA SER A 77 -1.59 -1.84 -14.73
C SER A 77 -0.33 -2.68 -14.54
N LYS A 78 -0.16 -3.75 -15.33
CA LYS A 78 1.09 -4.52 -15.43
C LYS A 78 2.20 -3.82 -16.23
N LYS A 79 1.98 -2.62 -16.78
CA LYS A 79 3.03 -1.79 -17.40
C LYS A 79 3.30 -0.58 -16.49
N PRO A 80 4.20 -0.71 -15.49
CA PRO A 80 4.52 0.35 -14.53
C PRO A 80 4.71 1.73 -15.18
N MET A 81 5.39 1.76 -16.34
CA MET A 81 5.64 2.99 -17.10
C MET A 81 4.38 3.76 -17.51
N ARG A 82 3.28 3.07 -17.81
CA ARG A 82 2.02 3.72 -18.22
C ARG A 82 1.34 4.38 -17.03
N TRP A 83 1.38 3.74 -15.86
CA TRP A 83 0.87 4.32 -14.62
C TRP A 83 1.65 5.60 -14.25
N PHE A 84 2.99 5.55 -14.21
CA PHE A 84 3.80 6.73 -13.90
C PHE A 84 3.55 7.90 -14.87
N ARG A 85 3.49 7.61 -16.19
CA ARG A 85 3.15 8.64 -17.19
C ARG A 85 1.75 9.23 -16.98
N SER A 86 0.78 8.41 -16.57
CA SER A 86 -0.57 8.90 -16.27
C SER A 86 -0.60 9.79 -15.03
N ALA A 87 0.10 9.41 -13.96
CA ALA A 87 0.18 10.19 -12.73
C ALA A 87 0.84 11.56 -12.97
N ILE A 88 1.95 11.59 -13.72
CA ILE A 88 2.63 12.84 -14.10
C ILE A 88 1.69 13.75 -14.92
N ARG A 89 0.98 13.19 -15.89
CA ARG A 89 -0.02 13.96 -16.68
C ARG A 89 -1.18 14.51 -15.85
N GLN A 90 -1.47 13.90 -14.71
CA GLN A 90 -2.50 14.37 -13.77
C GLN A 90 -1.97 15.49 -12.85
N GLY A 91 -0.74 15.96 -13.03
CA GLY A 91 -0.19 17.13 -12.34
C GLY A 91 0.73 16.79 -11.18
N GLU A 92 1.21 15.55 -11.07
CA GLU A 92 2.24 15.20 -10.10
C GLU A 92 3.63 15.61 -10.62
N ASP A 93 4.43 16.32 -9.81
CA ASP A 93 5.76 16.86 -10.18
C ASP A 93 6.88 15.79 -10.31
N TRP A 94 6.54 14.56 -10.68
CA TRP A 94 7.54 13.50 -10.86
C TRP A 94 8.29 13.65 -12.19
N PRO A 95 9.59 13.32 -12.24
CA PRO A 95 10.33 13.34 -13.49
C PRO A 95 9.71 12.37 -14.50
N GLU A 96 9.56 12.80 -15.76
CA GLU A 96 9.13 11.90 -16.82
C GLU A 96 10.18 10.81 -17.12
N PRO A 97 9.73 9.60 -17.51
CA PRO A 97 10.60 8.64 -18.15
C PRO A 97 11.24 9.20 -19.42
N ARG A 98 12.53 8.93 -19.61
CA ARG A 98 13.20 9.27 -20.87
C ARG A 98 12.75 8.34 -21.99
N ASP A 99 12.94 8.77 -23.23
CA ASP A 99 12.63 7.92 -24.38
C ASP A 99 13.47 6.63 -24.35
N GLY A 100 12.82 5.50 -24.59
CA GLY A 100 13.43 4.17 -24.48
C GLY A 100 13.85 3.70 -23.07
N GLU A 101 13.66 4.48 -22.00
CA GLU A 101 14.08 4.13 -20.64
C GLU A 101 13.30 2.93 -20.09
N LYS A 102 14.04 1.92 -19.60
CA LYS A 102 13.41 0.76 -18.95
C LYS A 102 12.95 1.13 -17.56
N PHE A 103 11.90 0.46 -17.07
CA PHE A 103 11.34 0.72 -15.74
C PHE A 103 12.38 0.67 -14.61
N ARG A 104 13.30 -0.30 -14.64
CA ARG A 104 14.35 -0.42 -13.63
C ARG A 104 15.35 0.74 -13.67
N GLU A 105 15.61 1.31 -14.84
CA GLU A 105 16.51 2.45 -15.02
C GLU A 105 15.85 3.73 -14.50
N TYR A 106 14.55 3.92 -14.82
CA TYR A 106 13.73 4.99 -14.25
C TYR A 106 13.74 4.96 -12.72
N LEU A 107 13.49 3.78 -12.11
CA LEU A 107 13.53 3.62 -10.66
C LEU A 107 14.88 4.01 -10.06
N ARG A 108 15.99 3.55 -10.65
CA ARG A 108 17.34 3.89 -10.15
C ARG A 108 17.68 5.37 -10.25
N ARG A 109 17.11 6.08 -11.23
CA ARG A 109 17.36 7.50 -11.46
C ARG A 109 16.49 8.40 -10.58
N CYS A 110 15.23 8.03 -10.40
CA CYS A 110 14.23 8.87 -9.76
C CYS A 110 13.95 8.49 -8.31
N PHE A 111 14.37 7.31 -7.85
CA PHE A 111 14.08 6.80 -6.52
C PHE A 111 15.35 6.41 -5.80
N ILE A 112 15.41 6.77 -4.52
CA ILE A 112 16.43 6.30 -3.60
C ILE A 112 15.86 5.09 -2.87
N LEU A 113 16.60 3.98 -2.89
CA LEU A 113 16.20 2.79 -2.15
C LEU A 113 16.45 3.02 -0.65
N LEU A 114 15.38 2.96 0.13
CA LEU A 114 15.46 3.01 1.58
C LEU A 114 16.20 1.77 2.12
N PRO A 115 16.87 1.88 3.29
CA PRO A 115 17.30 0.73 4.06
C PRO A 115 16.15 -0.25 4.26
N ARG A 116 16.46 -1.55 4.39
CA ARG A 116 15.45 -2.59 4.59
C ARG A 116 15.71 -3.37 5.87
N TYR A 117 14.64 -3.80 6.50
CA TYR A 117 14.67 -4.79 7.57
C TYR A 117 15.05 -6.18 7.05
N GLU A 118 15.39 -7.10 7.94
CA GLU A 118 15.71 -8.50 7.60
C GLU A 118 14.57 -9.23 6.88
N ASP A 119 13.32 -8.83 7.13
CA ASP A 119 12.13 -9.33 6.42
C ASP A 119 11.98 -8.78 4.98
N GLY A 120 12.81 -7.80 4.60
CA GLY A 120 12.80 -7.17 3.29
C GLY A 120 11.94 -5.90 3.18
N GLU A 121 11.15 -5.55 4.19
CA GLU A 121 10.38 -4.31 4.19
C GLU A 121 11.30 -3.09 4.33
N PRO A 122 11.00 -1.96 3.67
CA PRO A 122 11.77 -0.73 3.84
C PRO A 122 11.55 -0.12 5.23
N VAL A 123 12.61 0.43 5.80
CA VAL A 123 12.57 1.24 7.02
C VAL A 123 11.92 2.58 6.69
N ARG A 124 10.91 2.97 7.47
CA ARG A 124 10.21 4.27 7.32
C ARG A 124 10.64 5.26 8.40
N PHE A 125 10.39 6.54 8.14
CA PHE A 125 10.51 7.55 9.18
C PHE A 125 9.53 7.29 10.32
N GLY A 126 9.96 7.51 11.55
CA GLY A 126 9.18 7.25 12.76
C GLY A 126 9.13 5.79 13.18
N GLU A 127 9.73 4.87 12.43
CA GLU A 127 9.85 3.47 12.86
C GLU A 127 11.12 3.27 13.69
N ASP A 128 11.04 2.35 14.65
CA ASP A 128 12.19 1.91 15.44
C ASP A 128 13.03 0.87 14.68
N THR A 129 14.31 0.80 15.04
CA THR A 129 15.20 -0.31 14.68
C THR A 129 15.71 -0.98 15.94
N ASP A 130 16.53 -2.02 15.78
CA ASP A 130 17.25 -2.57 16.92
C ASP A 130 18.14 -1.52 17.61
N LYS A 131 18.62 -0.48 16.90
CA LYS A 131 19.60 0.51 17.42
C LYS A 131 19.08 1.94 17.53
N LEU A 132 17.96 2.26 16.91
CA LEU A 132 17.42 3.62 16.82
C LEU A 132 15.98 3.63 17.34
N HIS A 133 15.64 4.67 18.10
CA HIS A 133 14.26 4.98 18.43
C HIS A 133 13.76 6.03 17.44
N GLU A 134 12.75 5.71 16.65
CA GLU A 134 12.15 6.57 15.62
C GLU A 134 13.19 7.15 14.65
N VAL A 135 13.37 6.49 13.50
CA VAL A 135 14.26 7.01 12.45
C VAL A 135 13.75 8.37 11.97
N GLU A 136 14.59 9.41 12.10
CA GLU A 136 14.24 10.78 11.70
C GLU A 136 15.01 11.24 10.46
N LYS A 137 16.24 10.75 10.27
CA LYS A 137 17.13 11.22 9.21
C LYS A 137 17.77 10.06 8.49
N LEU A 138 17.89 10.20 7.17
CA LEU A 138 18.56 9.27 6.27
C LEU A 138 19.64 10.02 5.48
N ILE A 139 20.88 9.54 5.55
CA ILE A 139 22.02 10.09 4.85
C ILE A 139 22.47 9.04 3.84
N PHE A 140 22.39 9.37 2.55
CA PHE A 140 22.79 8.48 1.48
C PHE A 140 24.18 8.80 0.98
N THR A 141 24.94 7.75 0.69
CA THR A 141 26.17 7.89 -0.09
C THR A 141 25.85 8.24 -1.54
N ARG A 142 26.85 8.72 -2.30
CA ARG A 142 26.69 9.09 -3.73
C ARG A 142 26.13 7.95 -4.59
N SER A 143 26.36 6.68 -4.23
CA SER A 143 25.81 5.53 -4.97
C SER A 143 24.32 5.30 -4.71
N GLY A 144 23.76 5.87 -3.64
CA GLY A 144 22.37 5.63 -3.23
C GLY A 144 22.13 4.22 -2.63
N GLU A 145 23.16 3.39 -2.49
CA GLU A 145 23.05 2.00 -2.03
C GLU A 145 23.41 1.81 -0.54
N CYS A 146 24.19 2.72 0.02
CA CYS A 146 24.54 2.77 1.43
C CYS A 146 23.87 3.96 2.09
N CYS A 147 23.37 3.74 3.30
CA CYS A 147 22.69 4.74 4.10
C CYS A 147 23.18 4.75 5.55
N GLN A 148 23.22 5.92 6.16
CA GLN A 148 23.26 6.09 7.61
C GLN A 148 21.91 6.64 8.07
N MET A 149 21.33 6.00 9.07
CA MET A 149 20.08 6.41 9.71
C MET A 149 20.41 7.08 11.04
N GLN A 150 19.63 8.08 11.44
CA GLN A 150 19.80 8.77 12.71
C GLN A 150 18.44 9.07 13.37
N ASP A 151 18.39 8.95 14.70
CA ASP A 151 17.25 9.36 15.51
C ASP A 151 17.34 10.82 16.02
N ALA A 152 16.28 11.31 16.66
CA ALA A 152 16.21 12.64 17.26
C ALA A 152 17.31 12.93 18.28
N ARG A 153 17.85 11.87 18.91
CA ARG A 153 18.86 11.95 19.97
C ARG A 153 20.28 11.94 19.41
N GLY A 154 20.44 11.85 18.09
CA GLY A 154 21.72 11.83 17.43
C GLY A 154 22.38 10.45 17.36
N ASN A 155 21.71 9.37 17.81
CA ASN A 155 22.23 8.01 17.64
C ASN A 155 22.23 7.65 16.16
N MET A 156 23.23 6.89 15.72
CA MET A 156 23.42 6.56 14.31
C MET A 156 23.52 5.05 14.08
N GLN A 157 22.93 4.59 12.99
CA GLN A 157 23.06 3.22 12.49
C GLN A 157 23.37 3.22 11.01
N ASN A 158 24.46 2.54 10.63
CA ASN A 158 24.83 2.37 9.22
C ASN A 158 24.17 1.12 8.64
N ALA A 159 23.67 1.23 7.41
CA ALA A 159 23.20 0.15 6.57
C ALA A 159 23.99 0.16 5.25
N PHE A 160 25.03 -0.67 5.19
CA PHE A 160 25.89 -0.79 4.00
C PHE A 160 25.21 -1.59 2.88
N PRO A 161 25.70 -1.51 1.63
CA PRO A 161 25.11 -2.23 0.51
C PRO A 161 25.05 -3.73 0.81
N GLY A 162 23.87 -4.32 0.61
CA GLY A 162 23.60 -5.73 0.91
C GLY A 162 23.22 -6.02 2.35
N GLN A 163 23.49 -5.13 3.31
CA GLN A 163 23.08 -5.32 4.70
C GLN A 163 21.57 -5.10 4.89
N ARG A 164 21.07 -5.61 6.01
CA ARG A 164 19.70 -5.41 6.49
C ARG A 164 19.74 -4.94 7.93
N VAL A 165 18.70 -4.19 8.29
CA VAL A 165 18.47 -3.62 9.62
C VAL A 165 17.60 -4.61 10.39
N LYS A 166 17.82 -4.72 11.70
CA LYS A 166 16.93 -5.53 12.53
C LYS A 166 15.77 -4.69 13.01
N ARG A 167 14.59 -5.31 13.11
CA ARG A 167 13.49 -4.72 13.86
C ARG A 167 13.90 -4.60 15.34
N PRO A 168 13.22 -3.73 16.10
CA PRO A 168 13.36 -3.72 17.56
C PRO A 168 13.22 -5.16 18.07
N GLY A 169 14.01 -5.50 19.09
CA GLY A 169 13.84 -6.77 19.79
C GLY A 169 12.38 -6.94 20.26
N PRO A 170 11.92 -8.19 20.47
CA PRO A 170 10.57 -8.45 20.96
C PRO A 170 10.27 -7.62 22.21
N GLU A 171 8.99 -7.28 22.41
CA GLU A 171 8.54 -6.54 23.59
C GLU A 171 9.16 -7.15 24.86
N MET A 172 9.84 -6.33 25.67
CA MET A 172 10.48 -6.84 26.88
C MET A 172 9.40 -7.25 27.86
N LEU A 173 9.26 -8.56 28.08
CA LEU A 173 8.24 -9.11 28.95
C LEU A 173 8.67 -9.03 30.41
N GLY A 174 7.80 -8.55 31.28
CA GLY A 174 7.96 -8.68 32.73
C GLY A 174 8.00 -10.14 33.18
N ALA A 175 8.29 -10.34 34.46
CA ALA A 175 8.25 -11.65 35.12
C ALA A 175 6.86 -12.31 35.06
N ASP A 176 5.81 -11.52 34.82
CA ASP A 176 4.43 -11.97 34.59
C ASP A 176 4.14 -12.33 33.11
N GLY A 177 5.15 -12.29 32.25
CA GLY A 177 5.04 -12.61 30.82
C GLY A 177 4.31 -11.55 30.00
N LYS A 178 4.04 -10.36 30.57
CA LYS A 178 3.37 -9.25 29.89
C LYS A 178 4.39 -8.20 29.42
N PRO A 179 4.16 -7.55 28.27
CA PRO A 179 5.08 -6.56 27.75
C PRO A 179 5.17 -5.32 28.63
N ILE A 180 6.39 -4.84 28.85
CA ILE A 180 6.69 -3.63 29.62
C ILE A 180 6.72 -2.42 28.69
N SER A 181 5.94 -1.39 29.02
CA SER A 181 5.75 -0.15 28.27
C SER A 181 6.24 1.09 29.02
N VAL A 182 6.76 2.09 28.29
CA VAL A 182 7.18 3.36 28.90
C VAL A 182 5.98 4.11 29.49
N GLY A 183 6.15 4.67 30.68
CA GLY A 183 5.14 5.46 31.40
C GLY A 183 4.26 4.64 32.34
N GLU A 184 4.33 3.31 32.30
CA GLU A 184 3.51 2.45 33.15
C GLU A 184 4.09 2.31 34.57
N THR A 185 3.24 1.85 35.50
CA THR A 185 3.66 1.48 36.86
C THR A 185 3.94 -0.02 36.93
N VAL A 186 5.13 -0.37 37.42
CA VAL A 186 5.59 -1.75 37.60
C VAL A 186 6.10 -1.96 39.03
N TYR A 187 6.16 -3.22 39.45
CA TYR A 187 6.58 -3.62 40.78
C TYR A 187 7.78 -4.57 40.71
N SER A 188 8.73 -4.43 41.63
CA SER A 188 9.78 -5.43 41.83
C SER A 188 9.18 -6.71 42.36
N LYS A 189 9.36 -7.84 41.67
CA LYS A 189 8.93 -9.16 42.16
C LYS A 189 9.59 -9.57 43.48
N ASN A 190 10.80 -9.05 43.74
CA ASN A 190 11.63 -9.44 44.88
C ASN A 190 11.34 -8.60 46.12
N THR A 191 11.08 -7.30 45.94
CA THR A 191 10.97 -6.33 47.06
C THR A 191 9.59 -5.73 47.20
N GLY A 192 8.71 -5.88 46.20
CA GLY A 192 7.41 -5.21 46.15
C GLY A 192 7.48 -3.70 45.92
N SER A 193 8.68 -3.15 45.69
CA SER A 193 8.88 -1.73 45.42
C SER A 193 8.19 -1.33 44.11
N VAL A 194 7.50 -0.19 44.14
CA VAL A 194 6.82 0.39 42.98
C VAL A 194 7.76 1.30 42.20
N TYR A 195 7.69 1.22 40.87
CA TYR A 195 8.45 2.05 39.96
C TYR A 195 7.61 2.54 38.78
N THR A 196 8.05 3.62 38.15
CA THR A 196 7.54 4.08 36.85
C THR A 196 8.56 3.75 35.76
N VAL A 197 8.13 3.14 34.66
CA VAL A 197 9.02 2.85 33.53
C VAL A 197 9.34 4.14 32.79
N LEU A 198 10.63 4.49 32.73
CA LEU A 198 11.10 5.70 32.05
C LEU A 198 11.66 5.39 30.66
N LYS A 199 12.30 4.23 30.49
CA LYS A 199 12.85 3.79 29.21
C LYS A 199 12.94 2.28 29.14
N VAL A 200 12.52 1.70 28.03
CA VAL A 200 12.74 0.29 27.68
C VAL A 200 14.02 0.24 26.82
N LYS A 201 15.03 -0.55 27.22
CA LYS A 201 16.28 -0.73 26.46
C LYS A 201 16.42 -2.20 26.01
N PRO A 202 15.70 -2.64 24.96
CA PRO A 202 15.72 -4.04 24.53
C PRO A 202 17.13 -4.57 24.22
N LEU A 203 18.02 -3.72 23.70
CA LEU A 203 19.41 -4.09 23.41
C LEU A 203 20.25 -4.38 24.65
N ALA A 204 19.96 -3.72 25.77
CA ALA A 204 20.71 -3.88 27.00
C ALA A 204 20.08 -4.92 27.93
N ASP A 205 18.93 -5.50 27.54
CA ASP A 205 18.11 -6.38 28.38
C ASP A 205 17.70 -5.72 29.72
N LEU A 206 17.50 -4.39 29.68
CA LEU A 206 17.31 -3.55 30.86
C LEU A 206 16.18 -2.53 30.66
N VAL A 207 15.45 -2.28 31.74
CA VAL A 207 14.45 -1.22 31.84
C VAL A 207 14.99 -0.15 32.76
N THR A 208 15.02 1.11 32.32
CA THR A 208 15.25 2.24 33.22
C THR A 208 13.95 2.56 33.93
N VAL A 209 13.97 2.47 35.26
CA VAL A 209 12.82 2.75 36.12
C VAL A 209 13.11 3.94 37.03
N GLY A 210 12.07 4.69 37.37
CA GLY A 210 12.12 5.82 38.29
C GLY A 210 11.35 5.56 39.58
N ILE A 211 11.82 6.13 40.69
CA ILE A 211 11.07 6.24 41.95
C ILE A 211 10.55 7.67 42.18
N TYR A 212 9.60 7.84 43.10
CA TYR A 212 8.90 9.11 43.41
C TYR A 212 9.83 10.30 43.73
N ASN A 213 11.11 10.06 44.03
CA ASN A 213 12.10 11.10 44.34
C ASN A 213 13.03 11.46 43.16
N GLY A 214 12.67 11.08 41.92
CA GLY A 214 13.42 11.46 40.72
C GLY A 214 14.73 10.68 40.51
N ILE A 215 15.01 9.67 41.32
CA ILE A 215 16.14 8.76 41.10
C ILE A 215 15.73 7.74 40.03
N ALA A 216 16.55 7.60 38.99
CA ALA A 216 16.39 6.63 37.92
C ALA A 216 17.57 5.66 37.89
N PHE A 217 17.30 4.39 37.67
CA PHE A 217 18.32 3.34 37.56
C PHE A 217 17.85 2.20 36.65
N ASP A 218 18.78 1.41 36.16
CA ASP A 218 18.49 0.27 35.27
C ASP A 218 18.21 -1.00 36.09
N VAL A 219 17.16 -1.72 35.71
CA VAL A 219 16.76 -3.00 36.30
C VAL A 219 16.48 -4.03 35.21
N ASN A 220 16.68 -5.31 35.52
CA ASN A 220 16.33 -6.38 34.60
C ASN A 220 14.81 -6.50 34.48
N HIS A 221 14.31 -6.51 33.24
CA HIS A 221 12.88 -6.56 32.92
C HIS A 221 12.19 -7.80 33.54
N ALA A 222 12.87 -8.95 33.59
CA ALA A 222 12.38 -10.20 34.19
C ALA A 222 12.31 -10.16 35.73
N SER A 223 12.62 -9.03 36.37
CA SER A 223 12.39 -8.79 37.80
C SER A 223 11.18 -7.89 38.08
N LEU A 224 10.47 -7.44 37.05
CA LEU A 224 9.34 -6.53 37.15
C LEU A 224 8.01 -7.24 36.86
N THR A 225 6.95 -6.83 37.54
CA THR A 225 5.56 -7.31 37.32
C THR A 225 4.60 -6.13 37.25
N HIS A 226 3.48 -6.28 36.53
CA HIS A 226 2.45 -5.24 36.45
C HIS A 226 1.54 -5.21 37.68
N THR A 227 1.52 -6.29 38.45
CA THR A 227 0.81 -6.39 39.72
C THR A 227 1.80 -6.44 40.88
N PRO A 228 1.47 -5.86 42.06
CA PRO A 228 2.29 -6.03 43.25
C PRO A 228 2.47 -7.53 43.54
N PRO A 229 3.67 -7.99 43.90
CA PRO A 229 3.84 -9.36 44.38
C PRO A 229 3.01 -9.55 45.66
N ASP A 230 2.36 -10.69 45.80
CA ASP A 230 1.70 -11.05 47.05
C ASP A 230 2.71 -10.95 48.19
N ALA A 231 2.39 -10.11 49.18
CA ALA A 231 3.21 -10.00 50.38
C ALA A 231 3.40 -11.41 50.95
N ARG A 232 4.64 -11.91 50.97
CA ARG A 232 4.97 -13.11 51.73
C ARG A 232 4.56 -12.83 53.18
N LYS A 233 3.44 -13.43 53.59
CA LYS A 233 3.12 -13.62 54.99
C LYS A 233 4.24 -14.46 55.60
N GLY A 234 5.02 -13.86 56.49
CA GLY A 234 5.69 -14.52 57.60
C GLY A 234 6.92 -15.37 57.27
N GLY A 235 8.02 -15.03 57.93
CA GLY A 235 9.14 -15.92 58.22
C GLY A 235 9.86 -15.34 59.42
N GLU A 236 9.72 -16.02 60.54
CA GLU A 236 10.16 -15.71 61.92
C GLU A 236 11.64 -15.30 62.05
#